data_AF-A0AAF6BW53-F1
#
_entry.id   AF-A0AAF6BW53-F1
#
_cell.length_a   1.000
_cell.length_b   1.000
_cell.length_c   1.000
_cell.angle_alpha   90.00
_cell.angle_beta   90.00
_cell.angle_gamma   90.00
#
_symmetry.space_group_name_H-M   'P 1'
#
loop_
_entity.id
_entity.type
_entity.pdbx_description
1 polymer ?
#
loop_
_entity_poly.entity_id
_entity_poly.type
_entity_poly.pdbx_seq_one_letter_code
_entity_poly.pdbx_strand_id
1 'polypeptide(L)'
;MATLPSSLRRLRLRNLEPARTWTEGSDVWIQKVSSAPATRLDVINLQEKLDQQLQHRQARETGICPIREELYAQCMDELIRQVTVNCAERGLLLLRVRDELRMTIAAYQALYESSVAFGLRKALQAEVGKANMEVRIQQLEAEAKELDRQVAEWKNKCEVNEKKEIDRKAYEEKKHAEEIAYFTRSNKQLKAQLEAFLAPAKK
;
A
#
# COMPACT_ATOMS: atom_id res chain seq x y z
N MET A 1 -28.44 -54.25 21.24
CA MET A 1 -28.01 -52.84 21.38
C MET A 1 -28.67 -52.27 22.63
N ALA A 2 -27.91 -52.11 23.73
CA ALA A 2 -28.47 -51.66 25.00
C ALA A 2 -28.93 -50.19 24.88
N THR A 3 -30.24 -49.97 24.98
CA THR A 3 -30.82 -48.63 25.00
C THR A 3 -30.43 -47.95 26.31
N LEU A 4 -29.51 -46.97 26.24
CA LEU A 4 -29.15 -46.16 27.41
C LEU A 4 -30.41 -45.51 28.03
N PRO A 5 -30.51 -45.45 29.36
CA PRO A 5 -31.60 -44.77 30.07
C PRO A 5 -31.80 -43.33 29.57
N SER A 6 -33.05 -42.87 29.54
CA SER A 6 -33.43 -41.54 29.02
C SER A 6 -32.80 -40.37 29.79
N SER A 7 -32.32 -40.59 31.01
CA SER A 7 -31.53 -39.64 31.81
C SER A 7 -30.09 -39.48 31.29
N LEU A 8 -29.41 -40.58 30.97
CA LEU A 8 -28.03 -40.60 30.44
C LEU A 8 -27.94 -40.00 29.03
N ARG A 9 -28.96 -40.22 28.18
CA ARG A 9 -29.02 -39.58 26.84
C ARG A 9 -29.15 -38.06 26.96
N ARG A 10 -29.98 -37.57 27.89
CA ARG A 10 -30.16 -36.13 28.14
C ARG A 10 -28.92 -35.44 28.71
N LEU A 11 -28.12 -36.15 29.49
CA LEU A 11 -26.88 -35.60 30.03
C LEU A 11 -25.81 -35.46 28.93
N ARG A 12 -25.68 -36.46 28.04
CA ARG A 12 -24.75 -36.38 26.91
C ARG A 12 -25.12 -35.29 25.91
N LEU A 13 -26.40 -35.17 25.54
CA LEU A 13 -26.87 -34.13 24.59
C LEU A 13 -26.58 -32.71 25.09
N ARG A 14 -26.70 -32.45 26.40
CA ARG A 14 -26.34 -31.14 26.98
C ARG A 14 -24.87 -30.77 26.84
N ASN A 15 -23.98 -31.75 26.70
CA ASN A 15 -22.56 -31.52 26.52
C ASN A 15 -22.18 -31.30 25.05
N LEU A 16 -23.04 -31.70 24.10
CA LEU A 16 -22.80 -31.53 22.66
C LEU A 16 -23.42 -30.24 22.11
N GLU A 17 -24.58 -29.82 22.64
CA GLU A 17 -25.27 -28.61 22.20
C GLU A 17 -25.68 -27.77 23.41
N PRO A 18 -25.24 -26.50 23.51
CA PRO A 18 -25.68 -25.63 24.57
C PRO A 18 -27.18 -25.36 24.45
N ALA A 19 -27.90 -25.40 25.57
CA ALA A 19 -29.30 -25.04 25.61
C ALA A 19 -29.46 -23.57 25.17
N ARG A 20 -30.39 -23.29 24.26
CA ARG A 20 -30.71 -21.90 23.90
C ARG A 20 -31.39 -21.25 25.10
N THR A 21 -30.87 -20.10 25.49
CA THR A 21 -31.47 -19.26 26.52
C THR A 21 -31.83 -17.92 25.92
N TRP A 22 -33.01 -17.41 26.23
CA TRP A 22 -33.39 -16.04 25.89
C TRP A 22 -34.09 -15.40 27.08
N THR A 23 -33.94 -14.09 27.20
CA THR A 23 -34.57 -13.30 28.24
C THR A 23 -35.78 -12.58 27.65
N GLU A 24 -36.91 -12.72 28.30
CA GLU A 24 -38.14 -12.02 27.92
C GLU A 24 -38.65 -11.30 29.18
N GLY A 25 -38.32 -10.01 29.30
CA GLY A 25 -38.56 -9.23 30.51
C GLY A 25 -37.63 -9.62 31.67
N SER A 26 -38.20 -9.99 32.82
CA SER A 26 -37.47 -10.45 34.02
C SER A 26 -37.12 -11.94 34.00
N ASP A 27 -37.69 -12.70 33.07
CA ASP A 27 -37.66 -14.15 33.12
C ASP A 27 -36.68 -14.72 32.09
N VAL A 28 -35.94 -15.75 32.50
CA VAL A 28 -34.96 -16.46 31.67
C VAL A 28 -35.56 -17.78 31.21
N TRP A 29 -35.79 -17.92 29.91
CA TRP A 29 -36.28 -19.15 29.30
C TRP A 29 -35.11 -20.02 28.85
N ILE A 30 -35.22 -21.33 29.08
CA ILE A 30 -34.20 -22.31 28.68
C ILE A 30 -34.85 -23.41 27.84
N GLN A 31 -34.51 -23.47 26.55
CA GLN A 31 -34.94 -24.54 25.67
C GLN A 31 -34.00 -25.74 25.80
N LYS A 32 -34.54 -26.85 26.31
CA LYS A 32 -33.83 -28.12 26.45
C LYS A 32 -33.84 -28.90 25.15
N VAL A 33 -32.73 -29.58 24.87
CA VAL A 33 -32.58 -30.47 23.72
C VAL A 33 -33.48 -31.70 23.86
N SER A 34 -34.27 -32.00 22.82
CA SER A 34 -35.13 -33.18 22.80
C SER A 34 -34.30 -34.47 22.77
N SER A 35 -34.69 -35.45 23.59
CA SER A 35 -34.09 -36.79 23.60
C SER A 35 -34.92 -37.83 22.83
N ALA A 36 -35.98 -37.39 22.14
CA ALA A 36 -36.82 -38.28 21.35
C ALA A 36 -36.05 -38.76 20.10
N PRO A 37 -36.11 -40.06 19.77
CA PRO A 37 -35.57 -40.58 18.53
C PRO A 37 -36.35 -40.01 17.34
N ALA A 38 -35.64 -39.71 16.25
CA ALA A 38 -36.27 -39.19 15.04
C ALA A 38 -36.85 -40.32 14.19
N THR A 39 -38.01 -40.06 13.58
CA THR A 39 -38.64 -40.91 12.58
C THR A 39 -38.26 -40.45 11.18
N ARG A 40 -38.52 -41.28 10.16
CA ARG A 40 -38.34 -40.90 8.75
C ARG A 40 -39.15 -39.65 8.38
N LEU A 41 -40.35 -39.51 8.95
CA LEU A 41 -41.21 -38.36 8.70
C LEU A 41 -40.61 -37.07 9.29
N ASP A 42 -39.97 -37.14 10.45
CA ASP A 42 -39.29 -35.98 11.06
C ASP A 42 -38.15 -35.46 10.19
N VAL A 43 -37.41 -36.36 9.53
CA VAL A 43 -36.32 -35.99 8.61
C VAL A 43 -36.86 -35.33 7.35
N ILE A 44 -37.96 -35.84 6.79
CA ILE A 44 -38.63 -35.22 5.63
C ILE A 44 -39.12 -33.81 6.00
N ASN A 45 -39.80 -33.68 7.15
CA ASN A 45 -40.26 -32.38 7.64
C ASN A 45 -39.11 -31.38 7.88
N LEU A 46 -37.95 -31.87 8.33
CA LEU A 46 -36.76 -31.03 8.51
C LEU A 46 -36.25 -30.52 7.17
N GLN A 47 -36.18 -31.38 6.15
CA GLN A 47 -35.77 -30.99 4.80
C GLN A 47 -36.73 -29.96 4.21
N GLU A 48 -38.03 -30.22 4.24
CA GLU A 48 -39.04 -29.28 3.70
C GLU A 48 -38.97 -27.92 4.40
N LYS A 49 -38.78 -27.89 5.73
CA LYS A 49 -38.59 -26.64 6.47
C LYS A 49 -37.32 -25.91 6.07
N LEU A 50 -36.21 -26.62 5.86
CA LEU A 50 -34.97 -26.02 5.40
C LEU A 50 -35.16 -25.38 4.01
N ASP A 51 -35.77 -26.11 3.09
CA ASP A 51 -36.04 -25.64 1.72
C ASP A 51 -36.97 -24.41 1.72
N GLN A 52 -38.04 -24.45 2.53
CA GLN A 52 -38.92 -23.29 2.72
C GLN A 52 -38.18 -22.08 3.30
N GLN A 53 -37.30 -22.27 4.29
CA GLN A 53 -36.55 -21.17 4.89
C GLN A 53 -35.50 -20.59 3.92
N LEU A 54 -34.85 -21.43 3.14
CA LEU A 54 -33.91 -21.00 2.09
C LEU A 54 -34.62 -20.15 1.03
N GLN A 55 -35.80 -20.58 0.58
CA GLN A 55 -36.62 -19.82 -0.36
C GLN A 55 -37.16 -18.52 0.25
N HIS A 56 -37.76 -18.61 1.44
CA HIS A 56 -38.38 -17.47 2.11
C HIS A 56 -37.37 -16.36 2.41
N ARG A 57 -36.16 -16.73 2.88
CA ARG A 57 -35.07 -15.79 3.14
C ARG A 57 -34.22 -15.47 1.89
N GLN A 58 -34.60 -15.98 0.71
CA GLN A 58 -33.92 -15.75 -0.56
C GLN A 58 -32.40 -16.01 -0.50
N ALA A 59 -32.02 -17.15 0.07
CA ALA A 59 -30.63 -17.56 0.15
C ALA A 59 -30.04 -17.77 -1.25
N ARG A 60 -28.79 -17.35 -1.48
CA ARG A 60 -28.12 -17.51 -2.78
C ARG A 60 -27.74 -18.98 -3.01
N GLU A 61 -28.01 -19.48 -4.21
CA GLU A 61 -27.65 -20.85 -4.62
C GLU A 61 -26.15 -21.01 -4.91
N THR A 62 -25.47 -19.94 -5.32
CA THR A 62 -24.04 -19.95 -5.66
C THR A 62 -23.26 -18.89 -4.88
N GLY A 63 -21.99 -19.20 -4.59
CA GLY A 63 -21.11 -18.33 -3.82
C GLY A 63 -21.35 -18.33 -2.31
N ILE A 64 -20.68 -17.41 -1.61
CA ILE A 64 -20.77 -17.27 -0.16
C ILE A 64 -22.09 -16.58 0.20
N CYS A 65 -22.86 -17.18 1.12
CA CYS A 65 -24.16 -16.68 1.56
C CYS A 65 -24.34 -16.91 3.08
N PRO A 66 -24.38 -15.84 3.90
CA PRO A 66 -24.52 -15.96 5.35
C PRO A 66 -25.82 -16.63 5.79
N ILE A 67 -26.93 -16.33 5.11
CA ILE A 67 -28.24 -16.94 5.39
C ILE A 67 -28.19 -18.45 5.20
N ARG A 68 -27.55 -18.89 4.11
CA ARG A 68 -27.38 -20.31 3.82
C ARG A 68 -26.49 -20.96 4.86
N GLU A 69 -25.34 -20.36 5.16
CA GLU A 69 -24.42 -20.86 6.18
C GLU A 69 -25.11 -21.04 7.53
N GLU A 70 -25.91 -20.06 7.97
CA GLU A 70 -26.69 -20.12 9.20
C GLU A 70 -27.71 -21.28 9.18
N LEU A 71 -28.52 -21.39 8.12
CA LEU A 71 -29.56 -22.41 8.02
C LEU A 71 -28.97 -23.83 7.94
N TYR A 72 -27.87 -24.01 7.21
CA TYR A 72 -27.15 -25.29 7.17
C TYR A 72 -26.47 -25.61 8.50
N ALA A 73 -25.93 -24.63 9.21
CA ALA A 73 -25.38 -24.85 10.55
C ALA A 73 -26.46 -25.33 11.52
N GLN A 74 -27.64 -24.71 11.51
CA GLN A 74 -28.78 -25.13 12.33
C GLN A 74 -29.28 -26.54 11.96
N CYS A 75 -29.33 -26.85 10.66
CA CYS A 75 -29.70 -28.20 10.19
C CYS A 75 -28.65 -29.24 10.62
N MET A 76 -27.36 -28.93 10.51
CA MET A 76 -26.28 -29.81 10.93
C MET A 76 -26.32 -30.10 12.43
N ASP A 77 -26.62 -29.09 13.25
CA ASP A 77 -26.82 -29.23 14.69
C ASP A 77 -27.99 -30.21 14.98
N GLU A 78 -29.15 -30.02 14.33
CA GLU A 78 -30.28 -30.96 14.48
C GLU A 78 -29.94 -32.38 14.00
N LEU A 79 -29.16 -32.55 12.93
CA LEU A 79 -28.67 -33.87 12.49
C LEU A 79 -27.74 -34.50 13.53
N ILE A 80 -26.81 -33.73 14.11
CA ILE A 80 -25.94 -34.20 15.20
C ILE A 80 -26.79 -34.62 16.39
N ARG A 81 -27.82 -33.85 16.76
CA ARG A 81 -28.77 -34.23 17.82
C ARG A 81 -29.43 -35.58 17.52
N GLN A 82 -30.02 -35.76 16.34
CA GLN A 82 -30.70 -36.99 15.96
C GLN A 82 -29.75 -38.20 15.94
N VAL A 83 -28.55 -38.04 15.40
CA VAL A 83 -27.52 -39.09 15.36
C VAL A 83 -27.05 -39.43 16.78
N THR A 84 -26.87 -38.43 17.65
CA THR A 84 -26.46 -38.63 19.05
C THR A 84 -27.51 -39.40 19.85
N VAL A 85 -28.80 -39.15 19.61
CA VAL A 85 -29.90 -39.90 20.24
C VAL A 85 -29.84 -41.39 19.87
N ASN A 86 -29.46 -41.70 18.63
CA ASN A 86 -29.32 -43.06 18.13
C ASN A 86 -28.03 -43.73 18.64
N CYS A 87 -26.89 -43.07 18.46
CA CYS A 87 -25.56 -43.53 18.87
C CYS A 87 -24.70 -42.30 19.22
N ALA A 88 -24.40 -42.15 20.51
CA ALA A 88 -23.72 -40.98 21.03
C ALA A 88 -22.28 -40.85 20.51
N GLU A 89 -21.60 -41.97 20.29
CA GLU A 89 -20.23 -42.04 19.80
C GLU A 89 -20.14 -41.48 18.38
N ARG A 90 -21.13 -41.79 17.54
CA ARG A 90 -21.23 -41.23 16.17
C ARG A 90 -21.53 -39.73 16.19
N GLY A 91 -22.42 -39.29 17.08
CA GLY A 91 -22.72 -37.87 17.26
C GLY A 91 -21.49 -37.06 17.68
N LEU A 92 -20.70 -37.60 18.61
CA LEU A 92 -19.45 -36.97 19.06
C LEU A 92 -18.40 -36.85 17.94
N LEU A 93 -18.30 -37.86 17.06
CA LEU A 93 -17.41 -37.77 15.90
C LEU A 93 -17.87 -36.69 14.93
N LEU A 94 -19.17 -36.61 14.61
CA LEU A 94 -19.70 -35.55 13.74
C LEU A 94 -19.49 -34.15 14.32
N LEU A 95 -19.63 -34.00 15.64
CA LEU A 95 -19.34 -32.74 16.34
C LEU A 95 -17.90 -32.29 16.11
N ARG A 96 -16.93 -33.20 16.28
CA ARG A 96 -15.50 -32.92 16.07
C ARG A 96 -15.21 -32.52 14.64
N VAL A 97 -15.75 -33.24 13.66
CA VAL A 97 -15.58 -32.91 12.23
C VAL A 97 -16.16 -31.54 11.92
N ARG A 98 -17.35 -31.21 12.45
CA ARG A 98 -17.96 -29.89 12.30
C ARG A 98 -17.07 -28.78 12.87
N ASP A 99 -16.51 -28.99 14.07
CA ASP A 99 -15.68 -27.98 14.72
C ASP A 99 -14.34 -27.79 13.99
N GLU A 100 -13.73 -28.86 13.48
CA GLU A 100 -12.54 -28.80 12.62
C GLU A 100 -12.79 -28.04 11.32
N LEU A 101 -13.94 -28.27 10.66
CA LEU A 101 -14.34 -27.53 9.47
C LEU A 101 -14.56 -26.05 9.77
N ARG A 102 -15.21 -25.70 10.89
CA ARG A 102 -15.38 -24.31 11.34
C ARG A 102 -14.04 -23.62 11.59
N MET A 103 -13.10 -24.31 12.26
CA MET A 103 -11.74 -23.79 12.46
C MET A 103 -11.02 -23.55 11.14
N THR A 104 -11.15 -24.48 10.19
CA THR A 104 -10.53 -24.38 8.87
C THR A 104 -11.10 -23.20 8.06
N ILE A 105 -12.42 -23.02 8.06
CA ILE A 105 -13.07 -21.87 7.43
C ILE A 105 -12.61 -20.56 8.05
N ALA A 106 -12.54 -20.47 9.38
CA ALA A 106 -12.06 -19.28 10.09
C ALA A 106 -10.60 -18.95 9.74
N ALA A 107 -9.74 -19.97 9.61
CA ALA A 107 -8.36 -19.78 9.17
C ALA A 107 -8.28 -19.23 7.74
N TYR A 108 -9.10 -19.76 6.82
CA TYR A 108 -9.18 -19.23 5.46
C TYR A 108 -9.72 -17.79 5.41
N GLN A 109 -10.71 -17.44 6.24
CA GLN A 109 -11.21 -16.07 6.34
C GLN A 109 -10.11 -15.11 6.80
N ALA A 110 -9.39 -15.46 7.88
CA ALA A 110 -8.28 -14.64 8.38
C ALA A 110 -7.15 -14.48 7.35
N LEU A 111 -6.84 -15.53 6.60
CA LEU A 111 -5.85 -15.47 5.51
C LEU A 111 -6.32 -14.57 4.36
N TYR A 112 -7.60 -14.66 3.99
CA TYR A 112 -8.18 -13.84 2.93
C TYR A 112 -8.17 -12.36 3.31
N GLU A 113 -8.62 -12.02 4.53
CA GLU A 113 -8.58 -10.65 5.07
C GLU A 113 -7.16 -10.09 5.07
N SER A 114 -6.19 -10.90 5.53
CA SER A 114 -4.77 -10.53 5.52
C SER A 114 -4.23 -10.28 4.10
N SER A 115 -4.64 -11.10 3.14
CA SER A 115 -4.23 -10.99 1.73
C SER A 115 -4.80 -9.73 1.07
N VAL A 116 -6.08 -9.43 1.31
CA VAL A 116 -6.73 -8.20 0.83
C VAL A 116 -6.05 -6.97 1.43
N ALA A 117 -5.80 -6.98 2.75
CA ALA A 117 -5.12 -5.89 3.42
C ALA A 117 -3.69 -5.66 2.89
N PHE A 118 -2.96 -6.75 2.60
CA PHE A 118 -1.63 -6.66 1.97
C PHE A 118 -1.71 -6.03 0.58
N GLY A 119 -2.65 -6.47 -0.26
CA GLY A 119 -2.85 -5.93 -1.60
C GLY A 119 -3.16 -4.42 -1.58
N LEU A 120 -4.07 -4.00 -0.71
CA LEU A 120 -4.43 -2.59 -0.53
C LEU A 120 -3.23 -1.75 -0.08
N ARG A 121 -2.45 -2.25 0.90
CA ARG A 121 -1.26 -1.56 1.39
C ARG A 121 -0.21 -1.37 0.29
N LYS A 122 -0.02 -2.38 -0.56
CA LYS A 122 0.94 -2.30 -1.68
C LYS A 122 0.48 -1.35 -2.77
N ALA A 123 -0.82 -1.35 -3.10
CA ALA A 123 -1.39 -0.38 -4.03
C ALA A 123 -1.19 1.06 -3.51
N LEU A 124 -1.51 1.30 -2.24
CA LEU A 124 -1.31 2.62 -1.62
C LEU A 124 0.17 3.03 -1.59
N GLN A 125 1.07 2.10 -1.25
CA GLN A 125 2.51 2.35 -1.25
C GLN A 125 3.02 2.76 -2.65
N ALA A 126 2.50 2.14 -3.70
CA ALA A 126 2.85 2.48 -5.07
C ALA A 126 2.37 3.90 -5.46
N GLU A 127 1.12 4.25 -5.11
CA GLU A 127 0.56 5.59 -5.38
C GLU A 127 1.34 6.69 -4.65
N VAL A 128 1.62 6.51 -3.36
CA VAL A 128 2.42 7.46 -2.59
C VAL A 128 3.85 7.56 -3.14
N GLY A 129 4.45 6.42 -3.50
CA GLY A 129 5.77 6.38 -4.12
C GLY A 129 5.83 7.17 -5.42
N LYS A 130 4.81 7.02 -6.27
CA LYS A 130 4.69 7.76 -7.54
C LYS A 130 4.56 9.27 -7.30
N ALA A 131 3.66 9.68 -6.41
CA ALA A 131 3.45 11.10 -6.10
C ALA A 131 4.74 11.76 -5.57
N ASN A 132 5.49 11.07 -4.71
CA ASN A 132 6.77 11.58 -4.22
C ASN A 132 7.82 11.73 -5.34
N MET A 133 7.86 10.78 -6.28
CA MET A 133 8.76 10.85 -7.44
C MET A 133 8.38 12.00 -8.37
N GLU A 134 7.10 12.23 -8.61
CA GLU A 134 6.61 13.36 -9.42
C GLU A 134 7.03 14.70 -8.82
N VAL A 135 6.88 14.87 -7.49
CA VAL A 135 7.37 16.07 -6.79
C VAL A 135 8.88 16.21 -6.93
N ARG A 136 9.64 15.11 -6.81
CA ARG A 136 11.10 15.14 -6.96
C ARG A 136 11.54 15.51 -8.37
N ILE A 137 10.84 15.02 -9.39
CA ILE A 137 11.07 15.39 -10.80
C ILE A 137 10.87 16.89 -10.98
N GLN A 138 9.73 17.44 -10.52
CA GLN A 138 9.44 18.87 -10.64
C GLN A 138 10.50 19.74 -9.94
N GLN A 139 10.97 19.34 -8.76
CA GLN A 139 12.05 20.03 -8.06
C GLN A 139 13.35 20.02 -8.86
N LEU A 140 13.75 18.86 -9.38
CA LEU A 140 14.98 18.70 -10.16
C LEU A 140 14.92 19.45 -11.49
N GLU A 141 13.77 19.46 -12.16
CA GLU A 141 13.56 20.24 -13.39
C GLU A 141 13.67 21.74 -13.14
N ALA A 142 13.11 22.23 -12.02
CA ALA A 142 13.25 23.63 -11.63
C ALA A 142 14.70 24.00 -11.30
N GLU A 143 15.41 23.13 -10.57
CA GLU A 143 16.82 23.32 -10.22
C GLU A 143 17.72 23.30 -11.46
N ALA A 144 17.51 22.35 -12.39
CA ALA A 144 18.24 22.27 -13.65
C ALA A 144 18.07 23.56 -14.47
N LYS A 145 16.83 24.05 -14.58
CA LYS A 145 16.53 25.30 -15.30
C LYS A 145 17.20 26.52 -14.68
N GLU A 146 17.24 26.60 -13.35
CA GLU A 146 17.91 27.69 -12.65
C GLU A 146 19.43 27.60 -12.80
N LEU A 147 20.02 26.40 -12.72
CA LEU A 147 21.43 26.20 -12.99
C LEU A 147 21.82 26.57 -14.42
N ASP A 148 21.01 26.19 -15.42
CA ASP A 148 21.23 26.60 -16.81
C ASP A 148 21.18 28.13 -16.98
N ARG A 149 20.26 28.81 -16.29
CA ARG A 149 20.19 30.27 -16.25
C ARG A 149 21.45 30.87 -15.65
N GLN A 150 21.94 30.32 -14.53
CA GLN A 150 23.17 30.78 -13.89
C GLN A 150 24.38 30.55 -14.78
N VAL A 151 24.49 29.41 -15.44
CA VAL A 151 25.58 29.12 -16.40
C VAL A 151 25.57 30.14 -17.54
N ALA A 152 24.42 30.45 -18.11
CA ALA A 152 24.31 31.46 -19.16
C ALA A 152 24.71 32.87 -18.65
N GLU A 153 24.29 33.23 -17.44
CA GLU A 153 24.64 34.51 -16.82
C GLU A 153 26.16 34.63 -16.58
N TRP A 154 26.79 33.58 -16.06
CA TRP A 154 28.24 33.55 -15.83
C TRP A 154 29.04 33.54 -17.14
N LYS A 155 28.60 32.80 -18.16
CA LYS A 155 29.21 32.85 -19.50
C LYS A 155 29.19 34.26 -20.08
N ASN A 156 28.04 34.93 -20.03
CA ASN A 156 27.93 36.32 -20.49
C ASN A 156 28.84 37.26 -19.71
N LYS A 157 28.93 37.11 -18.38
CA LYS A 157 29.85 37.91 -17.54
C LYS A 157 31.31 37.69 -17.94
N CYS A 158 31.72 36.44 -18.17
CA CYS A 158 33.07 36.11 -18.63
C CYS A 158 33.38 36.73 -19.99
N GLU A 159 32.49 36.57 -20.98
CA GLU A 159 32.68 37.14 -22.33
C GLU A 159 32.78 38.66 -22.31
N VAL A 160 31.94 39.34 -21.52
CA VAL A 160 32.00 40.80 -21.37
C VAL A 160 33.31 41.23 -20.72
N ASN A 161 33.77 40.51 -19.70
CA ASN A 161 35.02 40.84 -19.01
C ASN A 161 36.24 40.59 -19.90
N GLU A 162 36.24 39.48 -20.66
CA GLU A 162 37.30 39.16 -21.61
C GLU A 162 37.42 40.22 -22.70
N LYS A 163 36.30 40.65 -23.30
CA LYS A 163 36.30 41.77 -24.27
C LYS A 163 36.84 43.06 -23.65
N LYS A 164 36.41 43.43 -22.44
CA LYS A 164 36.91 44.62 -21.74
C LYS A 164 38.41 44.57 -21.50
N GLU A 165 38.94 43.42 -21.11
CA GLU A 165 40.38 43.25 -20.87
C GLU A 165 41.19 43.26 -22.17
N ILE A 166 40.66 42.69 -23.26
CA ILE A 166 41.25 42.79 -24.61
C ILE A 166 41.30 44.26 -25.06
N ASP A 167 40.19 44.99 -24.95
CA ASP A 167 40.11 46.39 -25.35
C ASP A 167 41.05 47.26 -24.50
N ARG A 168 41.10 47.02 -23.18
CA ARG A 168 42.02 47.72 -22.26
C ARG A 168 43.47 47.46 -22.65
N LYS A 169 43.83 46.21 -22.90
CA LYS A 169 45.19 45.83 -23.31
C LYS A 169 45.57 46.48 -24.65
N ALA A 170 44.68 46.45 -25.64
CA ALA A 170 44.90 47.09 -26.93
C ALA A 170 45.05 48.62 -26.81
N TYR A 171 44.28 49.26 -25.94
CA TYR A 171 44.39 50.69 -25.66
C TYR A 171 45.74 51.04 -25.01
N GLU A 172 46.15 50.31 -23.97
CA GLU A 172 47.45 50.52 -23.30
C GLU A 172 48.62 50.23 -24.26
N GLU A 173 48.56 49.17 -25.07
CA GLU A 173 49.58 48.88 -26.09
C GLU A 173 49.70 50.01 -27.12
N LYS A 174 48.58 50.57 -27.57
CA LYS A 174 48.58 51.70 -28.51
C LYS A 174 49.18 52.95 -27.88
N LYS A 175 48.78 53.29 -26.64
CA LYS A 175 49.32 54.43 -25.90
C LYS A 175 50.83 54.29 -25.68
N HIS A 176 51.29 53.12 -25.24
CA HIS A 176 52.72 52.85 -25.08
C HIS A 176 53.48 52.91 -26.41
N ALA A 177 52.91 52.42 -27.51
CA ALA A 177 53.54 52.53 -28.83
C ALA A 177 53.68 54.00 -29.28
N GLU A 178 52.68 54.83 -29.02
CA GLU A 178 52.71 56.28 -29.28
C GLU A 178 53.78 56.99 -28.41
N GLU A 179 53.87 56.66 -27.12
CA GLU A 179 54.90 57.17 -26.19
C GLU A 179 56.31 56.79 -26.67
N ILE A 180 56.54 55.51 -27.01
CA ILE A 180 57.83 55.03 -27.54
C ILE A 180 58.18 55.76 -28.83
N ALA A 181 57.23 55.93 -29.76
CA ALA A 181 57.46 56.63 -31.01
C ALA A 181 57.83 58.11 -30.77
N TYR A 182 57.16 58.78 -29.83
CA TYR A 182 57.47 60.14 -29.42
C TYR A 182 58.88 60.24 -28.82
N PHE A 183 59.22 59.41 -27.84
CA PHE A 183 60.55 59.39 -27.22
C PHE A 183 61.66 59.04 -28.22
N THR A 184 61.39 58.15 -29.17
CA THR A 184 62.34 57.78 -30.23
C THR A 184 62.62 58.96 -31.15
N ARG A 185 61.58 59.70 -31.59
CA ARG A 185 61.73 60.91 -32.42
C ARG A 185 62.48 62.01 -31.65
N SER A 186 62.13 62.24 -30.40
CA SER A 186 62.78 63.23 -29.53
C SER A 186 64.26 62.90 -29.31
N ASN A 187 64.59 61.65 -28.96
CA ASN A 187 65.98 61.20 -28.84
C ASN A 187 66.75 61.36 -30.15
N LYS A 188 66.13 61.09 -31.29
CA LYS A 188 66.77 61.28 -32.60
C LYS A 188 67.07 62.76 -32.88
N GLN A 189 66.14 63.66 -32.56
CA GLN A 189 66.36 65.11 -32.68
C GLN A 189 67.46 65.60 -31.72
N LEU A 190 67.44 65.17 -30.46
CA LEU A 190 68.46 65.53 -29.47
C LEU A 190 69.85 65.02 -29.86
N LYS A 191 69.95 63.79 -30.38
CA LYS A 191 71.21 63.26 -30.94
C LYS A 191 71.71 64.09 -32.11
N ALA A 192 70.83 64.44 -33.06
CA ALA A 192 71.21 65.28 -34.20
C ALA A 192 71.64 66.69 -33.77
N GLN A 193 71.00 67.27 -32.75
CA GLN A 193 71.43 68.54 -32.16
C GLN A 193 72.80 68.43 -31.50
N LEU A 194 73.05 67.37 -30.72
CA LEU A 194 74.36 67.11 -30.10
C LEU A 194 75.45 66.91 -31.15
N GLU A 195 75.18 66.14 -32.21
CA GLU A 195 76.11 65.97 -33.34
C GLU A 195 76.37 67.29 -34.06
N ALA A 196 75.37 68.17 -34.20
CA ALA A 196 75.55 69.50 -34.77
C ALA A 196 76.39 70.44 -33.87
N PHE A 197 76.25 70.33 -32.53
CA PHE A 197 77.11 71.06 -31.57
C PHE A 197 78.54 70.51 -31.51
N LEU A 198 78.72 69.20 -31.71
CA LEU A 198 80.02 68.51 -31.69
C LEU A 198 80.73 68.50 -33.06
N ALA A 199 80.04 68.88 -34.14
CA ALA A 199 80.64 69.01 -35.46
C ALA A 199 81.69 70.15 -35.46
N PRO A 200 82.95 69.88 -35.83
CA PRO A 200 84.00 70.89 -35.80
C PRO A 200 83.72 71.99 -36.83
N ALA A 201 83.97 73.25 -36.45
CA ALA A 201 83.90 74.38 -37.36
C ALA A 201 84.83 74.12 -38.57
N LYS A 202 84.26 74.08 -39.77
CA LYS A 202 85.02 73.94 -41.02
C LYS A 202 86.08 75.06 -41.10
N LYS A 203 87.35 74.66 -41.02
CA LYS A 203 88.52 75.42 -41.47
C LYS A 203 89.24 74.57 -42.50
#